data_AF-A0A853IWG9-F1
#
_entry.id   AF-A0A853IWG9-F1
#
_cell.length_a   1.000
_cell.length_b   1.000
_cell.length_c   1.000
_cell.angle_alpha   90.00
_cell.angle_beta   90.00
_cell.angle_gamma   90.00
#
_symmetry.space_group_name_H-M   'P 1'
#
loop_
_entity.id
_entity.type
_entity.pdbx_description
1 polymer ?
#
loop_
_entity_poly.entity_id
_entity_poly.type
_entity_poly.pdbx_seq_one_letter_code
_entity_poly.pdbx_strand_id
1 'polypeptide(L)' 'MKLWQDLFGTDYGLMSIAGIIFMIFMGIWFVRFFIRKASEPPRDQ' A
#
# COMPACT_ATOMS: atom_id res chain seq x y z
N MET A 1 25.77 5.46 -8.24
CA MET A 1 24.86 5.26 -9.39
C MET A 1 24.55 3.80 -9.73
N LYS A 2 25.03 2.81 -8.96
CA LYS A 2 24.72 1.39 -9.21
C LYS A 2 23.47 0.91 -8.46
N LEU A 3 23.21 1.49 -7.28
CA LEU A 3 22.08 1.13 -6.41
C LEU A 3 20.71 1.37 -7.07
N TRP A 4 20.56 2.46 -7.81
CA TRP A 4 19.33 2.74 -8.57
C TRP A 4 19.14 1.76 -9.75
N GLN A 5 20.23 1.35 -10.41
CA GLN A 5 20.18 0.35 -11.49
C GLN A 5 19.94 -1.06 -10.95
N ASP A 6 20.47 -1.41 -9.77
CA ASP A 6 20.19 -2.71 -9.15
C ASP A 6 18.75 -2.75 -8.61
N LEU A 7 18.20 -1.65 -8.08
CA LEU A 7 16.81 -1.58 -7.62
C LEU A 7 15.77 -1.64 -8.75
N PHE A 8 16.04 -1.02 -9.91
CA PHE A 8 15.08 -0.98 -11.02
C PHE A 8 15.39 -1.94 -12.17
N GLY A 9 16.62 -2.45 -12.24
CA GLY A 9 17.12 -3.28 -13.34
C GLY A 9 17.32 -4.75 -13.00
N THR A 10 17.22 -5.15 -11.72
CA THR A 10 17.23 -6.56 -11.33
C THR A 10 15.85 -7.01 -10.84
N ASP A 11 15.50 -8.26 -11.14
CA ASP A 11 14.21 -8.87 -10.74
C ASP A 11 13.97 -8.79 -9.22
N TYR A 12 15.04 -8.80 -8.43
CA TYR A 12 15.00 -8.66 -6.98
C TYR A 12 14.58 -7.26 -6.52
N GLY A 13 15.11 -6.22 -7.15
CA GLY A 13 14.77 -4.84 -6.82
C GLY A 13 13.31 -4.54 -7.16
N LEU A 14 12.84 -5.03 -8.31
CA LEU A 14 11.44 -4.86 -8.74
C LEU A 14 10.47 -5.59 -7.79
N MET A 15 10.82 -6.80 -7.33
CA MET A 15 10.04 -7.54 -6.34
C MET A 15 9.95 -6.81 -5.00
N SER A 16 11.05 -6.23 -4.51
CA SER A 16 11.03 -5.40 -3.28
C SER A 16 10.17 -4.14 -3.45
N ILE A 17 10.25 -3.46 -4.60
CA ILE A 17 9.42 -2.28 -4.89
C ILE A 17 7.94 -2.67 -4.97
N ALA A 18 7.60 -3.79 -5.60
CA ALA A 18 6.23 -4.30 -5.64
C ALA A 18 5.69 -4.57 -4.23
N GLY A 19 6.49 -5.17 -3.34
CA GLY A 19 6.12 -5.39 -1.94
C GLY A 19 5.88 -4.08 -1.17
N ILE A 20 6.72 -3.07 -1.39
CA ILE A 20 6.59 -1.75 -0.76
C ILE A 20 5.31 -1.05 -1.23
N ILE A 21 5.07 -1.04 -2.55
CA ILE A 21 3.85 -0.46 -3.13
C ILE A 21 2.62 -1.18 -2.58
N PHE A 22 2.65 -2.51 -2.49
CA PHE A 22 1.56 -3.29 -1.93
C PHE A 22 1.30 -2.95 -0.45
N MET A 23 2.34 -2.84 0.38
CA MET A 23 2.19 -2.45 1.79
C MET A 23 1.56 -1.06 1.94
N ILE A 24 2.02 -0.08 1.17
CA ILE A 24 1.47 1.29 1.19
C ILE A 24 0.01 1.29 0.72
N PHE A 25 -0.27 0.59 -0.37
CA PHE A 25 -1.62 0.47 -0.92
C PHE A 25 -2.59 -0.15 0.11
N MET A 26 -2.19 -1.25 0.76
CA MET A 26 -2.98 -1.89 1.80
C MET A 26 -3.19 -0.97 3.00
N GLY A 27 -2.17 -0.24 3.43
CA GLY A 27 -2.28 0.75 4.52
C GLY A 27 -3.32 1.83 4.22
N ILE A 28 -3.27 2.43 3.03
CA ILE A 28 -4.25 3.45 2.60
C ILE A 28 -5.65 2.85 2.51
N TRP A 29 -5.78 1.63 1.97
CA TRP A 29 -7.06 0.95 1.84
C TRP A 29 -7.72 0.69 3.20
N PHE A 30 -6.95 0.22 4.18
CA PHE A 30 -7.45 0.01 5.55
C PHE A 30 -7.88 1.33 6.19
N VAL A 31 -7.06 2.38 6.12
CA VAL A 31 -7.42 3.70 6.66
C VAL A 31 -8.71 4.20 6.01
N ARG A 32 -8.84 4.09 4.69
CA ARG A 32 -10.04 4.48 3.95
C ARG A 32 -11.26 3.66 4.35
N PHE A 33 -11.09 2.36 4.58
CA PHE A 33 -12.15 1.44 5.02
C PHE A 33 -12.62 1.80 6.42
N PHE A 34 -11.71 1.98 7.37
CA PHE A 34 -12.03 2.34 8.75
C PHE A 34 -12.67 3.73 8.85
N ILE A 35 -12.19 4.72 8.12
CA ILE A 35 -12.84 6.04 8.05
C ILE A 35 -14.26 5.90 7.52
N ARG A 36 -14.46 5.14 6.43
CA ARG A 36 -15.80 4.93 5.88
C ARG A 36 -16.72 4.24 6.88
N LYS A 37 -16.21 3.23 7.58
CA LYS A 37 -16.96 2.47 8.58
C LYS A 37 -17.29 3.30 9.83
N ALA A 38 -16.36 4.14 10.28
CA ALA A 38 -16.55 5.04 11.42
C ALA A 38 -17.50 6.21 11.08
N SER A 39 -17.57 6.60 9.82
CA SER A 39 -18.50 7.63 9.33
C SER A 39 -19.91 7.12 9.05
N GLU A 40 -20.15 5.81 9.16
CA GLU A 40 -21.53 5.30 9.11
C GLU A 40 -22.24 5.75 10.39
N PRO A 41 -23.28 6.61 10.30
CA PRO A 41 -24.11 6.88 11.46
C PRO A 41 -24.70 5.54 11.95
N PRO A 42 -24.98 5.39 13.25
CA PRO A 42 -25.67 4.21 13.76
C PRO A 42 -26.89 3.99 12.89
N ARG A 43 -26.96 2.84 12.20
CA ARG A 43 -28.23 2.43 11.60
C ARG A 43 -29.12 2.11 12.79
N ASP A 44 -29.89 3.10 13.24
CA ASP A 44 -31.14 2.82 13.92
C ASP A 44 -31.93 1.90 12.99
N GLN A 45 -32.31 0.74 13.55
CA GLN A 45 -32.91 -0.41 12.87
C GLN A 45 -34.08 -0.03 11.98
#